data_AF-A0A0E3PZ74-F1
#
_entry.id   AF-A0A0E3PZ74-F1
#
_cell.length_a   1.000
_cell.length_b   1.000
_cell.length_c   1.000
_cell.angle_alpha   90.00
_cell.angle_beta   90.00
_cell.angle_gamma   90.00
#
_symmetry.space_group_name_H-M   'P 1'
#
loop_
_entity.id
_entity.type
_entity.pdbx_description
1 polymer ?
#
loop_
_entity_poly.entity_id
_entity_poly.type
_entity_poly.pdbx_seq_one_letter_code
_entity_poly.pdbx_strand_id
1 'polypeptide(L)'
;MNRSRRTNLCLYILFLVFFLVFTGCVSQKVIHNQEPSSLSNISELWTANTISRLDSSHAVYGGYSDFPPEEPTLYSTFYSLESLKLLDKEPQNKQATIDWLLSQEQMILKQNNSSNIREIYFLTMSLDILGTKPANSSSLTSKIMELQASNGSFVEEKGDEGTLLDTFRAVTALHSLGVDLNQVPSTKSWLIEKWGETEGSSSLMDSTAETSMLISMLELYNVNIYSQNKSPRMEKLTEQKSIVENQLESLPDAEMDLFTLNSFTDFLLINGSISPEIQSGIGTYLQREQLQDGGFNLLSEDYGEQQGTYLALKIASKIGLSLNDNVSTFIYNCETLDGSGGFRPAYRLIPSPENTYLAIESLKILGSEPEDKEKILRYIADEWQEGSKDTKNAYYLLMVYKLLNCSYPQDVQFEEWVKRSLDECANQPVESMNYEETFYLAKLTNLLGIDLNNRDMLIAKMQSIQQKDGGFGFEDSDLFMTFYVVNILEELGSSPLNREGCISWIQEGQVDDGGFIIRRGPIHTNSSDIYSTYMSVVSLNALDAEPKDSDKLLEWLRDCQYEYGGFKFAPEYADLDASADTFEASLEYINWGLISWNVLSKD
;
A
#
# COMPACT_ATOMS: atom_id res chain seq x y z
N MET A 1 -9.17 24.67 -75.36
CA MET A 1 -9.44 24.21 -76.75
C MET A 1 -10.15 22.85 -76.69
N ASN A 2 -10.79 22.38 -77.78
CA ASN A 2 -11.54 21.10 -77.96
C ASN A 2 -11.25 19.95 -76.97
N ARG A 3 -12.27 19.30 -76.37
CA ARG A 3 -13.00 18.09 -76.86
C ARG A 3 -12.05 16.90 -77.18
N SER A 4 -12.28 15.66 -76.75
CA SER A 4 -13.57 14.93 -76.88
C SER A 4 -13.68 13.61 -76.08
N ARG A 5 -14.80 13.47 -75.32
CA ARG A 5 -15.70 12.28 -75.14
C ARG A 5 -15.16 10.83 -74.99
N ARG A 6 -15.70 10.13 -73.96
CA ARG A 6 -16.37 8.79 -73.94
C ARG A 6 -15.54 7.55 -74.42
N THR A 7 -15.81 6.29 -74.07
CA THR A 7 -16.94 5.54 -73.44
C THR A 7 -16.38 4.58 -72.35
N ASN A 8 -17.10 4.12 -71.30
CA ASN A 8 -18.16 3.08 -71.25
C ASN A 8 -17.83 1.78 -72.05
N LEU A 9 -18.20 0.55 -71.66
CA LEU A 9 -18.69 -0.11 -70.42
C LEU A 9 -18.82 -1.64 -70.72
N CYS A 10 -19.02 -2.49 -69.70
CA CYS A 10 -19.54 -3.89 -69.75
C CYS A 10 -18.57 -5.09 -69.99
N LEU A 11 -18.99 -6.26 -69.46
CA LEU A 11 -18.42 -7.64 -69.55
C LEU A 11 -17.03 -7.83 -68.89
N TYR A 12 -16.83 -8.46 -67.72
CA TYR A 12 -17.65 -9.39 -66.88
C TYR A 12 -17.77 -10.85 -67.41
N ILE A 13 -17.52 -11.83 -66.50
CA ILE A 13 -17.97 -13.26 -66.45
C ILE A 13 -16.97 -14.42 -66.77
N LEU A 14 -16.65 -15.22 -65.73
CA LEU A 14 -16.19 -16.66 -65.65
C LEU A 14 -14.86 -17.09 -66.36
N PHE A 15 -14.04 -18.08 -65.90
CA PHE A 15 -13.91 -18.89 -64.65
C PHE A 15 -12.58 -19.70 -64.64
N LEU A 16 -12.00 -20.04 -63.46
CA LEU A 16 -10.98 -21.11 -63.11
C LEU A 16 -9.72 -21.33 -64.01
N VAL A 17 -8.50 -21.66 -63.54
CA VAL A 17 -8.04 -22.72 -62.60
C VAL A 17 -6.67 -22.38 -61.95
N PHE A 18 -6.61 -22.51 -60.61
CA PHE A 18 -5.55 -22.97 -59.65
C PHE A 18 -4.00 -23.03 -59.93
N PHE A 19 -3.26 -22.99 -58.78
CA PHE A 19 -1.80 -23.05 -58.50
C PHE A 19 -0.97 -21.77 -58.80
N LEU A 20 -0.40 -21.05 -57.81
CA LEU A 20 0.75 -21.35 -56.91
C LEU A 20 2.08 -21.46 -57.70
N VAL A 21 3.22 -20.83 -57.38
CA VAL A 21 3.89 -20.34 -56.14
C VAL A 21 4.78 -19.10 -56.54
N PHE A 22 5.17 -18.06 -55.76
CA PHE A 22 5.16 -17.68 -54.32
C PHE A 22 5.12 -16.12 -54.19
N THR A 23 4.69 -15.58 -53.03
CA THR A 23 5.20 -14.33 -52.41
C THR A 23 5.04 -14.44 -50.90
N GLY A 24 6.04 -14.03 -50.11
CA GLY A 24 5.99 -14.15 -48.65
C GLY A 24 5.02 -13.17 -47.98
N CYS A 25 4.10 -13.67 -47.17
CA CYS A 25 3.31 -12.83 -46.27
C CYS A 25 4.16 -12.48 -45.04
N VAL A 26 4.55 -11.22 -44.90
CA VAL A 26 4.90 -10.67 -43.59
C VAL A 26 3.58 -10.62 -42.81
N SER A 27 3.41 -11.56 -41.88
CA SER A 27 2.22 -11.61 -41.03
C SER A 27 2.33 -10.56 -39.94
N GLN A 28 1.78 -9.37 -40.18
CA GLN A 28 1.42 -8.48 -39.08
C GLN A 28 0.32 -9.16 -38.26
N LYS A 29 0.71 -9.97 -37.27
CA LYS A 29 -0.13 -10.32 -36.11
C LYS A 29 -0.38 -9.01 -35.37
N VAL A 30 -1.38 -8.24 -35.83
CA VAL A 30 -1.91 -7.12 -35.06
C VAL A 30 -2.36 -7.71 -33.73
N ILE A 31 -1.83 -7.20 -32.61
CA ILE A 31 -2.31 -7.58 -31.28
C ILE A 31 -3.79 -7.22 -31.27
N HIS A 32 -4.63 -8.26 -31.28
CA HIS A 32 -6.07 -8.06 -31.39
C HIS A 32 -6.55 -7.56 -30.03
N ASN A 33 -6.99 -6.29 -29.98
CA ASN A 33 -7.94 -5.87 -28.95
C ASN A 33 -9.24 -6.65 -29.19
N GLN A 34 -9.32 -7.86 -28.65
CA GLN A 34 -10.59 -8.54 -28.45
C GLN A 34 -11.27 -7.90 -27.24
N GLU A 35 -12.58 -7.70 -27.34
CA GLU A 35 -13.40 -7.41 -26.17
C GLU A 35 -13.24 -8.57 -25.17
N PRO A 36 -13.17 -8.33 -23.86
CA PRO A 36 -12.93 -9.39 -22.89
C PRO A 36 -14.01 -10.47 -23.00
N SER A 37 -13.59 -11.71 -23.22
CA SER A 37 -14.47 -12.87 -23.05
C SER A 37 -15.01 -12.82 -21.62
N SER A 38 -16.33 -12.95 -21.48
CA SER A 38 -16.98 -12.81 -20.16
C SER A 38 -16.36 -13.77 -19.16
N LEU A 39 -15.90 -13.26 -18.01
CA LEU A 39 -15.34 -13.99 -16.86
C LEU A 39 -16.40 -14.87 -16.18
N SER A 40 -16.98 -15.79 -16.94
CA SER A 40 -18.22 -16.53 -16.66
C SER A 40 -18.16 -17.48 -15.46
N ASN A 41 -16.96 -17.66 -14.91
CA ASN A 41 -16.63 -18.56 -13.80
C ASN A 41 -16.06 -17.84 -12.57
N ILE A 42 -16.07 -16.49 -12.53
CA ILE A 42 -15.65 -15.67 -11.38
C ILE A 42 -16.90 -15.12 -10.65
N SER A 43 -16.83 -15.03 -9.33
CA SER A 43 -17.88 -14.43 -8.49
C SER A 43 -17.96 -12.91 -8.70
N GLU A 44 -19.16 -12.39 -9.03
CA GLU A 44 -19.41 -10.94 -9.15
C GLU A 44 -18.97 -10.15 -7.89
N LEU A 45 -19.14 -10.75 -6.71
CA LEU A 45 -18.72 -10.15 -5.43
C LEU A 45 -17.20 -10.09 -5.30
N TRP A 46 -16.48 -11.14 -5.69
CA TRP A 46 -15.01 -11.13 -5.67
C TRP A 46 -14.46 -10.13 -6.70
N THR A 47 -15.08 -10.02 -7.88
CA THR A 47 -14.73 -9.00 -8.87
C THR A 47 -14.92 -7.59 -8.32
N ALA A 48 -16.07 -7.31 -7.68
CA ALA A 48 -16.34 -6.01 -7.05
C ALA A 48 -15.35 -5.70 -5.91
N ASN A 49 -15.06 -6.66 -5.04
CA ASN A 49 -14.06 -6.52 -3.98
C ASN A 49 -12.66 -6.26 -4.56
N THR A 50 -12.28 -6.97 -5.63
CA THR A 50 -10.97 -6.80 -6.29
C THR A 50 -10.83 -5.43 -6.94
N ILE A 51 -11.88 -4.91 -7.60
CA ILE A 51 -11.90 -3.55 -8.14
C ILE A 51 -11.78 -2.54 -6.99
N SER A 52 -12.62 -2.66 -5.96
CA SER A 52 -12.56 -1.79 -4.76
C SER A 52 -11.20 -1.81 -4.07
N ARG A 53 -10.48 -2.94 -4.08
CA ARG A 53 -9.12 -3.07 -3.55
C ARG A 53 -8.12 -2.34 -4.44
N LEU A 54 -8.18 -2.52 -5.76
CA LEU A 54 -7.34 -1.81 -6.73
C LEU A 54 -7.52 -0.29 -6.63
N ASP A 55 -8.77 0.18 -6.56
CA ASP A 55 -9.07 1.61 -6.38
C ASP A 55 -8.51 2.15 -5.05
N SER A 56 -8.45 1.33 -3.99
CA SER A 56 -7.87 1.72 -2.70
C SER A 56 -6.34 1.88 -2.69
N SER A 57 -5.61 1.45 -3.73
CA SER A 57 -4.17 1.72 -3.87
C SER A 57 -3.84 2.86 -4.84
N HIS A 58 -4.85 3.58 -5.36
CA HIS A 58 -4.68 4.80 -6.13
C HIS A 58 -4.13 5.92 -5.24
N ALA A 59 -2.88 6.32 -5.45
CA ALA A 59 -2.23 7.38 -4.69
C ALA A 59 -2.78 8.77 -5.05
N VAL A 60 -2.73 9.70 -4.09
CA VAL A 60 -3.26 11.07 -4.24
C VAL A 60 -2.67 11.81 -5.46
N TYR A 61 -1.39 11.53 -5.76
CA TYR A 61 -0.62 12.03 -6.91
C TYR A 61 -0.99 11.41 -8.27
N GLY A 62 -1.68 10.27 -8.30
CA GLY A 62 -2.28 9.68 -9.51
C GLY A 62 -1.78 8.31 -9.95
N GLY A 63 -0.58 7.87 -9.56
CA GLY A 63 -0.18 6.48 -9.80
C GLY A 63 -0.78 5.52 -8.78
N TYR A 64 -0.53 4.22 -8.93
CA TYR A 64 -0.93 3.21 -7.92
C TYR A 64 0.29 2.75 -7.12
N SER A 65 0.08 2.44 -5.83
CA SER A 65 1.01 1.70 -4.98
C SER A 65 0.56 0.25 -4.82
N ASP A 66 1.33 -0.55 -4.08
CA ASP A 66 0.80 -1.78 -3.47
C ASP A 66 -0.11 -1.44 -2.27
N PHE A 67 -0.76 -2.43 -1.68
CA PHE A 67 -1.79 -2.24 -0.66
C PHE A 67 -1.23 -1.82 0.73
N PRO A 68 -2.00 -1.04 1.52
CA PRO A 68 -1.63 -0.74 2.90
C PRO A 68 -1.75 -1.99 3.79
N PRO A 69 -0.96 -2.11 4.87
CA PRO A 69 -0.96 -3.29 5.75
C PRO A 69 -2.33 -3.67 6.28
N GLU A 70 -2.62 -4.98 6.35
CA GLU A 70 -3.92 -5.47 6.80
C GLU A 70 -4.02 -5.67 8.31
N GLU A 71 -2.90 -5.90 8.99
CA GLU A 71 -2.84 -6.07 10.43
C GLU A 71 -3.21 -4.79 11.22
N PRO A 72 -4.17 -4.84 12.16
CA PRO A 72 -4.52 -3.72 13.03
C PRO A 72 -3.43 -3.42 14.06
N THR A 73 -3.29 -2.14 14.45
CA THR A 73 -2.33 -1.73 15.48
C THR A 73 -3.02 -1.10 16.69
N LEU A 74 -2.41 -1.20 17.88
CA LEU A 74 -2.93 -0.54 19.09
C LEU A 74 -2.96 0.99 18.93
N TYR A 75 -2.00 1.57 18.20
CA TYR A 75 -1.93 2.99 17.88
C TYR A 75 -3.14 3.44 17.03
N SER A 76 -3.34 2.80 15.88
CA SER A 76 -4.42 3.14 14.96
C SER A 76 -5.79 2.83 15.55
N THR A 77 -5.91 1.72 16.28
CA THR A 77 -7.13 1.36 17.02
C THR A 77 -7.49 2.43 18.06
N PHE A 78 -6.53 2.87 18.88
CA PHE A 78 -6.78 3.91 19.89
C PHE A 78 -7.28 5.23 19.28
N TYR A 79 -6.59 5.73 18.24
CA TYR A 79 -6.97 7.00 17.63
C TYR A 79 -8.27 6.94 16.82
N SER A 80 -8.56 5.82 16.15
CA SER A 80 -9.86 5.57 15.52
C SER A 80 -11.00 5.52 16.55
N LEU A 81 -10.80 4.86 17.69
CA LEU A 81 -11.80 4.76 18.75
C LEU A 81 -12.06 6.10 19.46
N GLU A 82 -11.02 6.90 19.77
CA GLU A 82 -11.22 8.26 20.26
C GLU A 82 -11.95 9.14 19.23
N SER A 83 -11.65 8.97 17.93
CA SER A 83 -12.32 9.70 16.85
C SER A 83 -13.82 9.34 16.74
N LEU A 84 -14.16 8.06 16.81
CA LEU A 84 -15.57 7.60 16.81
C LEU A 84 -16.32 8.08 18.07
N LYS A 85 -15.68 8.04 19.23
CA LYS A 85 -16.20 8.59 20.50
C LYS A 85 -16.47 10.10 20.44
N LEU A 86 -15.63 10.87 19.76
CA LEU A 86 -15.86 12.30 19.51
C LEU A 86 -17.01 12.57 18.51
N LEU A 87 -17.38 11.57 17.70
CA LEU A 87 -18.46 11.61 16.71
C LEU A 87 -19.79 11.01 17.21
N ASP A 88 -19.86 10.54 18.48
CA ASP A 88 -20.97 9.74 19.03
C ASP A 88 -21.28 8.47 18.18
N LYS A 89 -20.21 7.79 17.75
CA LYS A 89 -20.24 6.57 16.92
C LYS A 89 -19.49 5.41 17.59
N GLU A 90 -19.76 4.21 17.10
CA GLU A 90 -19.14 2.94 17.52
C GLU A 90 -18.43 2.29 16.32
N PRO A 91 -17.40 1.44 16.54
CA PRO A 91 -16.81 0.61 15.48
C PRO A 91 -17.82 -0.44 14.99
N GLN A 92 -17.69 -0.88 13.74
CA GLN A 92 -18.65 -1.82 13.14
C GLN A 92 -18.57 -3.20 13.82
N ASN A 93 -17.35 -3.67 14.04
CA ASN A 93 -17.00 -4.96 14.65
C ASN A 93 -16.62 -4.78 16.12
N LYS A 94 -17.46 -4.10 16.91
CA LYS A 94 -17.18 -3.74 18.31
C LYS A 94 -16.75 -4.92 19.18
N GLN A 95 -17.44 -6.06 19.12
CA GLN A 95 -17.09 -7.21 19.96
C GLN A 95 -15.76 -7.84 19.52
N ALA A 96 -15.54 -8.01 18.22
CA ALA A 96 -14.27 -8.53 17.71
C ALA A 96 -13.10 -7.60 18.07
N THR A 97 -13.30 -6.29 18.02
CA THR A 97 -12.30 -5.29 18.47
C THR A 97 -11.97 -5.45 19.96
N ILE A 98 -12.96 -5.74 20.82
CA ILE A 98 -12.72 -6.05 22.24
C ILE A 98 -11.93 -7.36 22.38
N ASP A 99 -12.32 -8.41 21.65
CA ASP A 99 -11.69 -9.72 21.73
C ASP A 99 -10.23 -9.69 21.21
N TRP A 100 -9.98 -8.93 20.14
CA TRP A 100 -8.65 -8.61 19.63
C TRP A 100 -7.82 -7.82 20.66
N LEU A 101 -8.35 -6.75 21.25
CA LEU A 101 -7.65 -5.99 22.32
C LEU A 101 -7.29 -6.91 23.51
N LEU A 102 -8.19 -7.81 23.92
CA LEU A 102 -7.92 -8.80 24.96
C LEU A 102 -6.88 -9.86 24.53
N SER A 103 -6.76 -10.16 23.23
CA SER A 103 -5.66 -10.99 22.71
C SER A 103 -4.30 -10.27 22.80
N GLN A 104 -4.27 -8.96 22.49
CA GLN A 104 -3.07 -8.12 22.60
C GLN A 104 -2.63 -7.98 24.07
N GLU A 105 -3.58 -7.91 25.01
CA GLU A 105 -3.28 -8.02 26.45
C GLU A 105 -2.49 -9.31 26.76
N GLN A 106 -2.91 -10.45 26.22
CA GLN A 106 -2.20 -11.72 26.43
C GLN A 106 -0.83 -11.77 25.75
N MET A 107 -0.59 -11.00 24.68
CA MET A 107 0.73 -10.87 24.06
C MET A 107 1.65 -10.01 24.91
N ILE A 108 1.19 -8.82 25.30
CA ILE A 108 1.91 -7.91 26.21
C ILE A 108 2.26 -8.64 27.51
N LEU A 109 1.35 -9.40 28.12
CA LEU A 109 1.62 -10.11 29.38
C LEU A 109 2.67 -11.24 29.25
N LYS A 110 2.88 -11.82 28.06
CA LYS A 110 3.91 -12.86 27.81
C LYS A 110 5.32 -12.27 27.59
N GLN A 111 5.43 -11.01 27.20
CA GLN A 111 6.73 -10.33 27.01
C GLN A 111 7.46 -10.18 28.36
N ASN A 112 8.66 -10.75 28.51
CA ASN A 112 9.35 -10.78 29.81
C ASN A 112 10.08 -9.47 30.17
N ASN A 113 10.42 -8.60 29.22
CA ASN A 113 11.07 -7.29 29.48
C ASN A 113 10.80 -6.21 28.40
N SER A 114 9.98 -6.47 27.37
CA SER A 114 9.86 -5.61 26.17
C SER A 114 8.51 -4.89 26.02
N SER A 115 7.74 -4.76 27.11
CA SER A 115 6.46 -4.04 27.07
C SER A 115 6.69 -2.57 27.38
N ASN A 116 6.49 -1.69 26.40
CA ASN A 116 6.57 -0.25 26.61
C ASN A 116 5.26 0.33 27.21
N ILE A 117 5.35 1.51 27.83
CA ILE A 117 4.18 2.15 28.46
C ILE A 117 3.10 2.59 27.45
N ARG A 118 3.51 2.92 26.21
CA ARG A 118 2.64 3.35 25.11
C ARG A 118 1.66 2.27 24.66
N GLU A 119 2.11 1.02 24.49
CA GLU A 119 1.24 -0.12 24.17
C GLU A 119 0.20 -0.36 25.28
N ILE A 120 0.62 -0.35 26.54
CA ILE A 120 -0.28 -0.53 27.69
C ILE A 120 -1.29 0.64 27.77
N TYR A 121 -0.85 1.87 27.52
CA TYR A 121 -1.74 3.04 27.44
C TYR A 121 -2.77 2.90 26.32
N PHE A 122 -2.36 2.63 25.08
CA PHE A 122 -3.29 2.49 23.96
C PHE A 122 -4.29 1.34 24.17
N LEU A 123 -3.84 0.19 24.67
CA LEU A 123 -4.71 -0.95 25.03
C LEU A 123 -5.74 -0.56 26.11
N THR A 124 -5.28 -0.01 27.23
CA THR A 124 -6.16 0.28 28.38
C THR A 124 -7.16 1.39 28.09
N MET A 125 -6.76 2.41 27.32
CA MET A 125 -7.67 3.47 26.89
C MET A 125 -8.66 2.98 25.82
N SER A 126 -8.24 2.16 24.85
CA SER A 126 -9.14 1.57 23.84
C SER A 126 -10.24 0.72 24.49
N LEU A 127 -9.90 -0.12 25.47
CA LEU A 127 -10.88 -0.91 26.21
C LEU A 127 -11.85 -0.02 27.01
N ASP A 128 -11.35 1.04 27.65
CA ASP A 128 -12.18 1.98 28.44
C ASP A 128 -13.17 2.77 27.57
N ILE A 129 -12.74 3.24 26.39
CA ILE A 129 -13.60 3.85 25.36
C ILE A 129 -14.74 2.90 24.97
N LEU A 130 -14.43 1.62 24.81
CA LEU A 130 -15.40 0.57 24.48
C LEU A 130 -16.27 0.13 25.67
N GLY A 131 -16.08 0.70 26.87
CA GLY A 131 -16.83 0.39 28.09
C GLY A 131 -16.41 -0.92 28.77
N THR A 132 -15.24 -1.45 28.44
CA THR A 132 -14.70 -2.73 28.90
C THR A 132 -13.44 -2.52 29.76
N LYS A 133 -13.08 -3.50 30.61
CA LYS A 133 -11.83 -3.48 31.38
C LYS A 133 -10.94 -4.67 31.01
N PRO A 134 -9.59 -4.52 31.07
CA PRO A 134 -8.66 -5.62 30.80
C PRO A 134 -8.87 -6.81 31.73
N ALA A 135 -8.69 -8.02 31.20
CA ALA A 135 -8.91 -9.28 31.92
C ALA A 135 -7.97 -9.45 33.13
N ASN A 136 -6.77 -8.86 33.09
CA ASN A 136 -5.74 -8.96 34.11
C ASN A 136 -5.23 -7.57 34.52
N SER A 137 -6.16 -6.65 34.81
CA SER A 137 -5.86 -5.25 35.21
C SER A 137 -4.75 -5.11 36.26
N SER A 138 -4.65 -6.04 37.23
CA SER A 138 -3.58 -6.08 38.24
C SER A 138 -2.19 -6.38 37.65
N SER A 139 -2.10 -7.24 36.63
CA SER A 139 -0.84 -7.58 35.96
C SER A 139 -0.35 -6.44 35.06
N LEU A 140 -1.26 -5.74 34.38
CA LEU A 140 -0.94 -4.50 33.66
C LEU A 140 -0.49 -3.40 34.63
N THR A 141 -1.15 -3.27 35.78
CA THR A 141 -0.72 -2.36 36.86
C THR A 141 0.70 -2.66 37.33
N SER A 142 1.05 -3.94 37.57
CA SER A 142 2.42 -4.33 37.91
C SER A 142 3.42 -3.94 36.83
N LYS A 143 3.12 -4.18 35.55
CA LYS A 143 4.00 -3.79 34.44
C LYS A 143 4.23 -2.29 34.34
N ILE A 144 3.19 -1.47 34.52
CA ILE A 144 3.33 0.00 34.58
C ILE A 144 4.25 0.39 35.76
N MET A 145 4.02 -0.18 36.95
CA MET A 145 4.80 0.13 38.15
C MET A 145 6.27 -0.34 38.06
N GLU A 146 6.59 -1.36 37.25
CA GLU A 146 7.97 -1.76 36.94
C GLU A 146 8.72 -0.76 36.04
N LEU A 147 7.99 0.12 35.36
CA LEU A 147 8.52 1.26 34.58
C LEU A 147 8.56 2.57 35.40
N GLN A 148 8.35 2.53 36.72
CA GLN A 148 8.52 3.72 37.56
C GLN A 148 10.00 3.96 37.88
N ALA A 149 10.51 5.13 37.52
CA ALA A 149 11.86 5.58 37.85
C ALA A 149 11.98 6.01 39.33
N SER A 150 13.21 6.01 39.86
CA SER A 150 13.48 6.26 41.29
C SER A 150 13.17 7.68 41.78
N ASN A 151 13.02 8.63 40.86
CA ASN A 151 12.56 10.00 41.10
C ASN A 151 11.02 10.15 41.11
N GLY A 152 10.27 9.14 40.64
CA GLY A 152 8.82 9.17 40.50
C GLY A 152 8.26 9.47 39.11
N SER A 153 9.07 9.75 38.07
CA SER A 153 8.57 9.69 36.69
C SER A 153 8.43 8.24 36.22
N PHE A 154 7.81 8.03 35.06
CA PHE A 154 7.80 6.75 34.35
C PHE A 154 8.62 6.84 33.07
N VAL A 155 9.11 5.70 32.59
CA VAL A 155 9.87 5.56 31.33
C VAL A 155 9.04 4.85 30.25
N GLU A 156 9.37 5.07 28.97
CA GLU A 156 8.82 4.28 27.86
C GLU A 156 9.32 2.83 27.95
N GLU A 157 10.65 2.61 28.03
CA GLU A 157 11.29 1.31 28.25
C GLU A 157 12.30 1.32 29.42
N LYS A 158 12.65 0.12 29.89
CA LYS A 158 13.42 -0.10 31.13
C LYS A 158 14.91 0.20 30.96
N GLY A 159 15.24 1.48 31.00
CA GLY A 159 16.62 2.00 30.93
C GLY A 159 16.68 3.49 30.58
N ASP A 160 15.58 4.06 30.10
CA ASP A 160 15.48 5.43 29.63
C ASP A 160 15.47 6.47 30.77
N GLU A 161 15.53 7.75 30.41
CA GLU A 161 15.23 8.86 31.32
C GLU A 161 13.72 9.16 31.30
N GLY A 162 13.05 9.02 32.45
CA GLY A 162 11.58 9.03 32.50
C GLY A 162 10.96 10.39 32.20
N THR A 163 10.26 10.50 31.07
CA THR A 163 9.73 11.77 30.54
C THR A 163 8.37 12.15 31.12
N LEU A 164 7.91 13.36 30.80
CA LEU A 164 6.57 13.83 31.15
C LEU A 164 5.47 13.10 30.34
N LEU A 165 5.73 12.76 29.08
CA LEU A 165 4.77 12.06 28.21
C LEU A 165 4.55 10.62 28.70
N ASP A 166 5.61 9.94 29.11
CA ASP A 166 5.55 8.56 29.61
C ASP A 166 4.91 8.51 31.00
N THR A 167 5.19 9.52 31.83
CA THR A 167 4.49 9.75 33.10
C THR A 167 3.00 10.04 32.87
N PHE A 168 2.63 10.81 31.85
CA PHE A 168 1.23 11.05 31.47
C PHE A 168 0.52 9.77 31.03
N ARG A 169 1.15 8.97 30.15
CA ARG A 169 0.67 7.65 29.73
C ARG A 169 0.44 6.73 30.94
N ALA A 170 1.44 6.61 31.82
CA ALA A 170 1.37 5.78 33.01
C ALA A 170 0.27 6.21 33.99
N VAL A 171 0.22 7.49 34.38
CA VAL A 171 -0.79 8.00 35.34
C VAL A 171 -2.21 7.84 34.79
N THR A 172 -2.41 8.08 33.49
CA THR A 172 -3.72 7.93 32.84
C THR A 172 -4.14 6.45 32.75
N ALA A 173 -3.23 5.56 32.35
CA ALA A 173 -3.48 4.12 32.31
C ALA A 173 -3.77 3.55 33.71
N LEU A 174 -2.99 3.92 34.74
CA LEU A 174 -3.24 3.53 36.14
C LEU A 174 -4.62 4.00 36.62
N HIS A 175 -5.01 5.23 36.29
CA HIS A 175 -6.34 5.75 36.62
C HIS A 175 -7.47 4.96 35.93
N SER A 176 -7.33 4.66 34.62
CA SER A 176 -8.28 3.83 33.87
C SER A 176 -8.37 2.39 34.42
N LEU A 177 -7.25 1.81 34.87
CA LEU A 177 -7.18 0.52 35.55
C LEU A 177 -7.82 0.52 36.96
N GLY A 178 -8.26 1.68 37.47
CA GLY A 178 -8.91 1.83 38.77
C GLY A 178 -7.94 1.91 39.96
N VAL A 179 -6.66 2.24 39.71
CA VAL A 179 -5.65 2.41 40.76
C VAL A 179 -5.88 3.72 41.50
N ASP A 180 -5.95 3.66 42.83
CA ASP A 180 -5.91 4.84 43.68
C ASP A 180 -4.51 5.47 43.61
N LEU A 181 -4.40 6.56 42.84
CA LEU A 181 -3.15 7.29 42.61
C LEU A 181 -2.49 7.79 43.91
N ASN A 182 -3.20 7.89 45.04
CA ASN A 182 -2.57 8.23 46.32
C ASN A 182 -1.59 7.14 46.82
N GLN A 183 -1.66 5.93 46.25
CA GLN A 183 -0.70 4.83 46.47
C GLN A 183 0.58 4.99 45.62
N VAL A 184 0.66 6.02 44.78
CA VAL A 184 1.82 6.39 43.95
C VAL A 184 2.39 7.78 44.35
N PRO A 185 2.79 7.98 45.63
CA PRO A 185 3.12 9.31 46.17
C PRO A 185 4.42 9.92 45.64
N SER A 186 5.33 9.09 45.11
CA SER A 186 6.56 9.53 44.44
C SER A 186 6.23 10.38 43.21
N THR A 187 5.40 9.86 42.30
CA THR A 187 4.95 10.58 41.10
C THR A 187 4.17 11.85 41.45
N LYS A 188 3.32 11.82 42.49
CA LYS A 188 2.65 13.03 42.99
C LYS A 188 3.64 14.11 43.42
N SER A 189 4.73 13.72 44.07
CA SER A 189 5.79 14.65 44.51
C SER A 189 6.57 15.21 43.32
N TRP A 190 6.95 14.35 42.38
CA TRP A 190 7.66 14.71 41.14
C TRP A 190 6.85 15.70 40.27
N LEU A 191 5.54 15.48 40.11
CA LEU A 191 4.66 16.39 39.38
C LEU A 191 4.55 17.78 40.03
N ILE A 192 4.55 17.85 41.36
CA ILE A 192 4.53 19.12 42.11
C ILE A 192 5.87 19.85 41.98
N GLU A 193 7.00 19.11 41.97
CA GLU A 193 8.33 19.66 41.71
C GLU A 193 8.43 20.20 40.28
N LYS A 194 8.01 19.43 39.27
CA LYS A 194 7.96 19.85 37.86
C LYS A 194 7.03 21.04 37.59
N TRP A 195 5.94 21.18 38.35
CA TRP A 195 5.10 22.39 38.29
C TRP A 195 5.81 23.66 38.82
N GLY A 196 6.76 23.48 39.75
CA GLY A 196 7.57 24.56 40.29
C GLY A 196 8.71 25.02 39.38
N GLU A 197 9.14 24.20 38.42
CA GLU A 197 10.19 24.55 37.45
C GLU A 197 9.70 25.64 36.47
N THR A 198 10.55 26.66 36.27
CA THR A 198 10.30 27.78 35.35
C THR A 198 11.20 27.76 34.11
N GLU A 199 12.39 27.18 34.23
CA GLU A 199 13.14 26.61 33.11
C GLU A 199 12.30 25.50 32.45
N GLY A 200 12.42 25.30 31.15
CA GLY A 200 11.57 24.40 30.38
C GLY A 200 11.91 24.42 28.89
N SER A 201 11.18 23.64 28.11
CA SER A 201 11.54 23.33 26.72
C SER A 201 11.65 24.54 25.79
N SER A 202 12.47 24.35 24.75
CA SER A 202 12.97 25.43 23.88
C SER A 202 11.95 25.96 22.87
N SER A 203 10.91 25.19 22.54
CA SER A 203 9.78 25.65 21.72
C SER A 203 8.58 26.03 22.58
N LEU A 204 7.74 26.94 22.05
CA LEU A 204 6.47 27.28 22.68
C LEU A 204 5.53 26.06 22.73
N MET A 205 5.46 25.31 21.63
CA MET A 205 4.63 24.13 21.42
C MET A 205 4.90 23.03 22.46
N ASP A 206 6.17 22.75 22.77
CA ASP A 206 6.55 21.81 23.83
C ASP A 206 6.04 22.32 25.18
N SER A 207 6.33 23.58 25.50
CA SER A 207 6.01 24.12 26.83
C SER A 207 4.50 24.27 27.09
N THR A 208 3.69 24.48 26.04
CA THR A 208 2.22 24.46 26.13
C THR A 208 1.66 23.03 26.26
N ALA A 209 2.26 22.06 25.57
CA ALA A 209 1.91 20.64 25.68
C ALA A 209 2.26 20.09 27.08
N GLU A 210 3.50 20.32 27.54
CA GLU A 210 3.98 19.99 28.88
C GLU A 210 3.08 20.55 29.98
N THR A 211 2.73 21.84 29.86
CA THR A 211 1.83 22.49 30.81
C THR A 211 0.47 21.78 30.85
N SER A 212 -0.10 21.45 29.69
CA SER A 212 -1.41 20.79 29.60
C SER A 212 -1.38 19.38 30.21
N MET A 213 -0.30 18.61 29.98
CA MET A 213 -0.08 17.30 30.60
C MET A 213 0.10 17.40 32.13
N LEU A 214 0.90 18.36 32.60
CA LEU A 214 1.12 18.60 34.04
C LEU A 214 -0.19 18.93 34.76
N ILE A 215 -1.00 19.85 34.22
CA ILE A 215 -2.28 20.23 34.81
C ILE A 215 -3.21 19.01 34.88
N SER A 216 -3.38 18.29 33.76
CA SER A 216 -4.24 17.10 33.70
C SER A 216 -3.85 16.04 34.74
N MET A 217 -2.55 15.75 34.89
CA MET A 217 -2.09 14.80 35.91
C MET A 217 -2.29 15.33 37.34
N LEU A 218 -2.00 16.61 37.59
CA LEU A 218 -2.17 17.22 38.92
C LEU A 218 -3.64 17.23 39.34
N GLU A 219 -4.57 17.40 38.40
CA GLU A 219 -6.01 17.26 38.63
C GLU A 219 -6.41 15.82 38.99
N LEU A 220 -5.90 14.80 38.28
CA LEU A 220 -6.09 13.39 38.67
C LEU A 220 -5.55 13.10 40.09
N TYR A 221 -4.40 13.68 40.45
CA TYR A 221 -3.87 13.64 41.81
C TYR A 221 -4.59 14.58 42.81
N ASN A 222 -5.65 15.28 42.40
CA ASN A 222 -6.45 16.22 43.20
C ASN A 222 -5.61 17.36 43.84
N VAL A 223 -4.66 17.92 43.07
CA VAL A 223 -3.77 19.02 43.48
C VAL A 223 -4.27 20.36 42.91
N ASN A 224 -4.75 21.25 43.78
CA ASN A 224 -5.22 22.58 43.37
C ASN A 224 -4.06 23.56 43.14
N ILE A 225 -3.56 23.62 41.90
CA ILE A 225 -2.53 24.54 41.43
C ILE A 225 -2.93 26.03 41.53
N TYR A 226 -4.19 26.35 41.24
CA TYR A 226 -4.72 27.73 41.22
C TYR A 226 -4.80 28.40 42.61
N SER A 227 -4.57 27.63 43.68
CA SER A 227 -4.37 28.17 45.04
C SER A 227 -3.14 29.09 45.14
N GLN A 228 -2.19 29.00 44.20
CA GLN A 228 -0.92 29.75 44.19
C GLN A 228 -0.90 30.92 43.18
N ASN A 229 -1.93 31.77 43.20
CA ASN A 229 -2.14 32.92 42.29
C ASN A 229 -1.04 34.01 42.21
N LYS A 230 0.17 33.77 42.72
CA LYS A 230 1.36 34.66 42.67
C LYS A 230 2.69 33.90 42.57
N SER A 231 2.73 32.74 41.91
CA SER A 231 3.99 32.06 41.59
C SER A 231 4.57 32.56 40.25
N PRO A 232 5.90 32.52 40.04
CA PRO A 232 6.51 32.87 38.74
C PRO A 232 6.02 31.99 37.57
N ARG A 233 5.55 30.75 37.85
CA ARG A 233 4.90 29.91 36.83
C ARG A 233 3.63 30.57 36.30
N MET A 234 2.79 31.19 37.16
CA MET A 234 1.57 31.89 36.72
C MET A 234 1.86 33.12 35.85
N GLU A 235 2.98 33.82 36.10
CA GLU A 235 3.41 34.94 35.26
C GLU A 235 3.84 34.43 33.87
N LYS A 236 4.66 33.35 33.81
CA LYS A 236 5.04 32.69 32.55
C LYS A 236 3.83 32.18 31.75
N LEU A 237 2.83 31.58 32.41
CA LEU A 237 1.59 31.13 31.77
C LEU A 237 0.82 32.30 31.13
N THR A 238 0.82 33.48 31.76
CA THR A 238 0.15 34.67 31.25
C THR A 238 0.87 35.23 30.01
N GLU A 239 2.20 35.23 30.02
CA GLU A 239 3.03 35.59 28.85
C GLU A 239 2.82 34.60 27.69
N GLN A 240 2.92 33.30 27.96
CA GLN A 240 2.69 32.24 26.96
C GLN A 240 1.30 32.33 26.35
N LYS A 241 0.26 32.62 27.16
CA LYS A 241 -1.11 32.81 26.68
C LYS A 241 -1.20 33.91 25.63
N SER A 242 -0.65 35.10 25.89
CA SER A 242 -0.68 36.18 24.90
C SER A 242 0.14 35.86 23.65
N ILE A 243 1.23 35.10 23.74
CA ILE A 243 1.97 34.67 22.53
C ILE A 243 1.14 33.69 21.70
N VAL A 244 0.47 32.71 22.34
CA VAL A 244 -0.41 31.74 21.67
C VAL A 244 -1.63 32.43 21.05
N GLU A 245 -2.26 33.38 21.73
CA GLU A 245 -3.37 34.19 21.20
C GLU A 245 -2.94 34.92 19.92
N ASN A 246 -1.80 35.64 19.93
CA ASN A 246 -1.27 36.33 18.74
C ASN A 246 -0.93 35.37 17.57
N GLN A 247 -0.56 34.11 17.84
CA GLN A 247 -0.28 33.13 16.78
C GLN A 247 -1.59 32.56 16.19
N LEU A 248 -2.56 32.22 17.02
CA LEU A 248 -3.86 31.71 16.54
C LEU A 248 -4.72 32.79 15.85
N GLU A 249 -4.53 34.07 16.18
CA GLU A 249 -5.13 35.21 15.44
C GLU A 249 -4.68 35.31 13.97
N SER A 250 -3.65 34.56 13.55
CA SER A 250 -3.20 34.52 12.14
C SER A 250 -3.87 33.43 11.28
N LEU A 251 -4.73 32.59 11.87
CA LEU A 251 -5.51 31.59 11.13
C LEU A 251 -6.75 32.23 10.49
N PRO A 252 -7.16 31.81 9.27
CA PRO A 252 -6.72 30.62 8.53
C PRO A 252 -5.59 30.85 7.51
N ASP A 253 -4.98 32.03 7.48
CA ASP A 253 -3.98 32.42 6.47
C ASP A 253 -2.57 31.91 6.77
N ALA A 254 -2.28 31.57 8.03
CA ALA A 254 -1.01 30.98 8.45
C ALA A 254 -1.05 29.44 8.44
N GLU A 255 0.11 28.83 8.16
CA GLU A 255 0.30 27.38 8.25
C GLU A 255 0.65 26.95 9.69
N MET A 256 -0.05 25.95 10.21
CA MET A 256 0.13 25.44 11.57
C MET A 256 -0.27 23.97 11.66
N ASP A 257 0.72 23.09 11.87
CA ASP A 257 0.51 21.65 12.01
C ASP A 257 -0.50 21.30 13.14
N LEU A 258 -1.17 20.17 13.03
CA LEU A 258 -2.26 19.82 13.95
C LEU A 258 -1.78 19.48 15.36
N PHE A 259 -0.50 19.16 15.55
CA PHE A 259 0.09 18.96 16.87
C PHE A 259 0.24 20.29 17.61
N THR A 260 0.80 21.30 16.94
CA THR A 260 0.89 22.69 17.41
C THR A 260 -0.48 23.30 17.62
N LEU A 261 -1.39 23.19 16.66
CA LEU A 261 -2.75 23.72 16.75
C LEU A 261 -3.52 23.10 17.93
N ASN A 262 -3.39 21.79 18.15
CA ASN A 262 -3.96 21.14 19.33
C ASN A 262 -3.31 21.65 20.63
N SER A 263 -1.96 21.71 20.69
CA SER A 263 -1.21 22.14 21.87
C SER A 263 -1.65 23.55 22.32
N PHE A 264 -1.82 24.46 21.37
CA PHE A 264 -2.28 25.83 21.60
C PHE A 264 -3.76 25.90 21.99
N THR A 265 -4.63 25.15 21.30
CA THR A 265 -6.08 25.09 21.61
C THR A 265 -6.33 24.53 23.03
N ASP A 266 -5.66 23.43 23.38
CA ASP A 266 -5.72 22.82 24.71
C ASP A 266 -5.25 23.83 25.79
N PHE A 267 -4.10 24.48 25.55
CA PHE A 267 -3.51 25.43 26.49
C PHE A 267 -4.40 26.66 26.74
N LEU A 268 -5.02 27.26 25.72
CA LEU A 268 -5.90 28.41 25.89
C LEU A 268 -7.19 28.07 26.66
N LEU A 269 -7.75 26.87 26.44
CA LEU A 269 -8.97 26.43 27.13
C LEU A 269 -8.70 26.08 28.59
N ILE A 270 -7.59 25.41 28.89
CA ILE A 270 -7.17 25.13 30.28
C ILE A 270 -6.83 26.43 31.04
N ASN A 271 -6.37 27.46 30.33
CA ASN A 271 -6.04 28.78 30.88
C ASN A 271 -7.09 29.86 30.54
N GLY A 272 -8.36 29.48 30.34
CA GLY A 272 -9.49 30.41 30.24
C GLY A 272 -10.48 30.08 29.12
N SER A 273 -10.37 30.78 27.99
CA SER A 273 -11.33 30.76 26.89
C SER A 273 -10.68 31.26 25.61
N ILE A 274 -11.09 30.70 24.47
CA ILE A 274 -10.72 31.18 23.13
C ILE A 274 -11.67 32.32 22.72
N SER A 275 -11.19 33.31 21.96
CA SER A 275 -12.03 34.40 21.42
C SER A 275 -12.87 33.93 20.23
N PRO A 276 -14.07 34.51 19.97
CA PRO A 276 -14.88 34.16 18.78
C PRO A 276 -14.13 34.32 17.45
N GLU A 277 -13.20 35.28 17.38
CA GLU A 277 -12.35 35.56 16.23
C GLU A 277 -11.38 34.39 15.99
N ILE A 278 -10.62 33.98 17.01
CA ILE A 278 -9.73 32.81 16.92
C ILE A 278 -10.53 31.53 16.66
N GLN A 279 -11.67 31.36 17.33
CA GLN A 279 -12.57 30.22 17.16
C GLN A 279 -13.02 30.07 15.69
N SER A 280 -13.34 31.18 15.02
CA SER A 280 -13.68 31.21 13.60
C SER A 280 -12.47 30.99 12.68
N GLY A 281 -11.28 31.50 13.06
CA GLY A 281 -10.03 31.27 12.33
C GLY A 281 -9.65 29.79 12.30
N ILE A 282 -9.59 29.15 13.48
CA ILE A 282 -9.36 27.70 13.64
C ILE A 282 -10.39 26.89 12.87
N GLY A 283 -11.68 27.25 12.98
CA GLY A 283 -12.75 26.53 12.28
C GLY A 283 -12.66 26.62 10.76
N THR A 284 -12.21 27.76 10.23
CA THR A 284 -11.98 27.93 8.79
C THR A 284 -10.72 27.18 8.34
N TYR A 285 -9.68 27.12 9.19
CA TYR A 285 -8.47 26.35 8.93
C TYR A 285 -8.76 24.84 8.85
N LEU A 286 -9.49 24.28 9.82
CA LEU A 286 -9.87 22.85 9.78
C LEU A 286 -10.80 22.50 8.60
N GLN A 287 -11.56 23.46 8.06
CA GLN A 287 -12.33 23.24 6.83
C GLN A 287 -11.48 23.31 5.55
N ARG A 288 -10.26 23.87 5.64
CA ARG A 288 -9.26 23.97 4.56
C ARG A 288 -8.34 22.75 4.53
N GLU A 289 -7.89 22.28 5.71
CA GLU A 289 -6.98 21.13 5.86
C GLU A 289 -7.65 19.76 5.69
N GLN A 290 -8.98 19.70 5.53
CA GLN A 290 -9.67 18.42 5.38
C GLN A 290 -9.43 17.81 3.99
N LEU A 291 -8.93 16.58 3.97
CA LEU A 291 -8.48 15.90 2.75
C LEU A 291 -9.61 15.19 1.99
N GLN A 292 -9.34 14.77 0.75
CA GLN A 292 -10.33 14.17 -0.16
C GLN A 292 -10.90 12.84 0.37
N ASP A 293 -10.10 12.07 1.11
CA ASP A 293 -10.51 10.84 1.80
C ASP A 293 -11.44 11.09 3.00
N GLY A 294 -11.54 12.35 3.46
CA GLY A 294 -12.29 12.77 4.64
C GLY A 294 -11.43 12.86 5.91
N GLY A 295 -10.19 12.39 5.89
CA GLY A 295 -9.24 12.45 7.00
C GLY A 295 -8.46 13.77 7.06
N PHE A 296 -7.46 13.78 7.94
CA PHE A 296 -6.51 14.86 8.15
C PHE A 296 -5.12 14.31 8.40
N ASN A 297 -4.09 15.10 8.09
CA ASN A 297 -2.70 14.76 8.37
C ASN A 297 -2.10 15.62 9.50
N LEU A 298 -1.36 15.01 10.42
CA LEU A 298 -0.67 15.67 11.52
C LEU A 298 0.21 16.85 11.08
N LEU A 299 0.87 16.73 9.92
CA LEU A 299 1.90 17.64 9.41
C LEU A 299 1.51 18.31 8.07
N SER A 300 0.21 18.31 7.73
CA SER A 300 -0.34 18.81 6.44
C SER A 300 0.29 18.17 5.18
N GLU A 301 0.69 16.89 5.27
CA GLU A 301 0.87 16.04 4.08
C GLU A 301 -0.50 15.70 3.46
N ASP A 302 -0.52 15.23 2.22
CA ASP A 302 -1.72 15.16 1.38
C ASP A 302 -2.60 13.90 1.54
N TYR A 303 -2.37 13.09 2.59
CA TYR A 303 -3.11 11.87 2.90
C TYR A 303 -3.58 11.83 4.37
N GLY A 304 -4.78 11.34 4.63
CA GLY A 304 -5.31 11.25 5.99
C GLY A 304 -4.61 10.18 6.84
N GLU A 305 -4.41 10.45 8.13
CA GLU A 305 -3.98 9.45 9.11
C GLU A 305 -4.71 9.60 10.45
N GLN A 306 -4.63 8.57 11.32
CA GLN A 306 -5.50 8.46 12.48
C GLN A 306 -5.27 9.53 13.55
N GLN A 307 -4.01 9.93 13.82
CA GLN A 307 -3.70 10.90 14.86
C GLN A 307 -4.06 12.33 14.43
N GLY A 308 -3.76 12.74 13.19
CA GLY A 308 -4.19 14.01 12.63
C GLY A 308 -5.71 14.14 12.59
N THR A 309 -6.40 13.08 12.15
CA THR A 309 -7.87 13.01 12.14
C THR A 309 -8.47 13.13 13.54
N TYR A 310 -7.91 12.42 14.52
CA TYR A 310 -8.29 12.58 15.94
C TYR A 310 -8.05 14.01 16.45
N LEU A 311 -6.91 14.63 16.15
CA LEU A 311 -6.61 15.98 16.62
C LEU A 311 -7.55 17.01 15.99
N ALA A 312 -7.81 16.92 14.69
CA ALA A 312 -8.80 17.77 14.00
C ALA A 312 -10.19 17.65 14.64
N LEU A 313 -10.68 16.42 14.88
CA LEU A 313 -11.95 16.17 15.57
C LEU A 313 -11.96 16.71 17.01
N LYS A 314 -10.87 16.54 17.75
CA LYS A 314 -10.73 17.02 19.14
C LYS A 314 -10.73 18.54 19.21
N ILE A 315 -10.01 19.22 18.31
CA ILE A 315 -10.02 20.69 18.19
C ILE A 315 -11.42 21.15 17.81
N ALA A 316 -12.02 20.58 16.76
CA ALA A 316 -13.37 20.92 16.28
C ALA A 316 -14.42 20.77 17.38
N SER A 317 -14.45 19.63 18.08
CA SER A 317 -15.32 19.38 19.23
C SER A 317 -15.17 20.44 20.32
N LYS A 318 -13.93 20.80 20.67
CA LYS A 318 -13.62 21.84 21.66
C LYS A 318 -14.04 23.25 21.26
N ILE A 319 -14.07 23.57 19.96
CA ILE A 319 -14.60 24.84 19.43
C ILE A 319 -16.08 24.77 19.03
N GLY A 320 -16.78 23.66 19.26
CA GLY A 320 -18.19 23.48 18.90
C GLY A 320 -18.46 23.41 17.39
N LEU A 321 -17.46 23.02 16.61
CA LEU A 321 -17.53 22.81 15.17
C LEU A 321 -17.84 21.33 14.84
N SER A 322 -18.75 21.10 13.91
CA SER A 322 -18.87 19.82 13.19
C SER A 322 -18.02 19.88 11.92
N LEU A 323 -17.14 18.89 11.74
CA LEU A 323 -16.48 18.60 10.46
C LEU A 323 -17.45 17.83 9.55
N ASN A 324 -17.07 17.52 8.30
CA ASN A 324 -17.98 16.86 7.36
C ASN A 324 -18.23 15.37 7.73
N ASP A 325 -19.27 14.77 7.14
CA ASP A 325 -19.65 13.37 7.45
C ASP A 325 -18.60 12.33 6.98
N ASN A 326 -17.79 12.66 5.96
CA ASN A 326 -16.79 11.77 5.37
C ASN A 326 -15.66 11.41 6.34
N VAL A 327 -15.42 12.19 7.41
CA VAL A 327 -14.47 11.81 8.47
C VAL A 327 -14.78 10.42 9.02
N SER A 328 -16.06 10.06 9.14
CA SER A 328 -16.45 8.73 9.59
C SER A 328 -16.23 7.64 8.54
N THR A 329 -16.33 7.96 7.24
CA THR A 329 -15.96 7.04 6.16
C THR A 329 -14.46 6.74 6.19
N PHE A 330 -13.62 7.75 6.34
CA PHE A 330 -12.17 7.59 6.52
C PHE A 330 -11.85 6.61 7.67
N ILE A 331 -12.44 6.83 8.86
CA ILE A 331 -12.17 5.98 10.03
C ILE A 331 -12.64 4.54 9.80
N TYR A 332 -13.82 4.33 9.21
CA TYR A 332 -14.33 2.97 8.93
C TYR A 332 -13.55 2.25 7.83
N ASN A 333 -12.99 2.96 6.84
CA ASN A 333 -12.09 2.35 5.85
C ASN A 333 -10.81 1.79 6.49
N CYS A 334 -10.40 2.33 7.65
CA CYS A 334 -9.29 1.79 8.45
C CYS A 334 -9.68 0.60 9.33
N GLU A 335 -10.93 0.17 9.42
CA GLU A 335 -11.30 -1.04 10.18
C GLU A 335 -10.74 -2.30 9.44
N THR A 336 -10.60 -3.43 10.14
CA THR A 336 -10.10 -4.68 9.51
C THR A 336 -11.15 -5.26 8.56
N LEU A 337 -10.72 -5.62 7.34
CA LEU A 337 -11.63 -6.06 6.25
C LEU A 337 -12.37 -7.36 6.57
N ASP A 338 -11.75 -8.23 7.36
CA ASP A 338 -12.29 -9.52 7.81
C ASP A 338 -13.20 -9.44 9.05
N GLY A 339 -13.30 -8.26 9.66
CA GLY A 339 -14.03 -8.07 10.92
C GLY A 339 -13.39 -8.74 12.14
N SER A 340 -12.11 -9.14 12.09
CA SER A 340 -11.32 -9.58 13.27
C SER A 340 -11.25 -8.53 14.37
N GLY A 341 -11.37 -7.25 14.00
CA GLY A 341 -11.50 -6.12 14.90
C GLY A 341 -10.19 -5.35 15.09
N GLY A 342 -10.32 -4.13 15.60
CA GLY A 342 -9.23 -3.15 15.59
C GLY A 342 -9.17 -2.36 14.28
N PHE A 343 -8.19 -1.47 14.19
CA PHE A 343 -7.99 -0.60 13.04
C PHE A 343 -6.55 -0.68 12.53
N ARG A 344 -6.46 -0.77 11.20
CA ARG A 344 -5.28 -0.84 10.35
C ARG A 344 -4.58 0.53 10.28
N PRO A 345 -3.25 0.58 10.05
CA PRO A 345 -2.55 1.84 9.87
C PRO A 345 -2.97 2.51 8.55
N ALA A 346 -3.20 3.83 8.60
CA ALA A 346 -3.24 4.62 7.38
C ALA A 346 -1.79 4.81 6.88
N TYR A 347 -1.57 4.68 5.57
CA TYR A 347 -0.24 4.72 4.98
C TYR A 347 -0.19 5.66 3.78
N ARG A 348 0.93 6.36 3.59
CA ARG A 348 1.17 7.18 2.40
C ARG A 348 1.33 6.25 1.19
N LEU A 349 0.31 6.18 0.34
CA LEU A 349 0.40 5.45 -0.93
C LEU A 349 1.47 6.13 -1.81
N ILE A 350 2.63 5.48 -1.95
CA ILE A 350 3.74 5.95 -2.80
C ILE A 350 3.65 5.19 -4.13
N PRO A 351 3.31 5.86 -5.25
CA PRO A 351 3.08 5.18 -6.51
C PRO A 351 4.39 4.76 -7.21
N SER A 352 4.33 3.68 -7.99
CA SER A 352 5.42 3.27 -8.88
C SER A 352 4.92 3.02 -10.31
N PRO A 353 5.78 3.10 -11.34
CA PRO A 353 5.40 2.75 -12.71
C PRO A 353 4.91 1.31 -12.84
N GLU A 354 5.56 0.38 -12.13
CA GLU A 354 5.20 -1.04 -12.05
C GLU A 354 3.79 -1.21 -11.48
N ASN A 355 3.52 -0.69 -10.28
CA ASN A 355 2.21 -0.82 -9.64
C ASN A 355 1.11 -0.11 -10.46
N THR A 356 1.42 1.04 -11.05
CA THR A 356 0.50 1.75 -11.95
C THR A 356 0.15 0.93 -13.20
N TYR A 357 1.10 0.18 -13.76
CA TYR A 357 0.83 -0.77 -14.84
C TYR A 357 0.01 -1.97 -14.37
N LEU A 358 0.43 -2.65 -13.29
CA LEU A 358 -0.20 -3.86 -12.77
C LEU A 358 -1.67 -3.61 -12.37
N ALA A 359 -1.96 -2.46 -11.74
CA ALA A 359 -3.31 -2.06 -11.37
C ALA A 359 -4.20 -1.79 -12.59
N ILE A 360 -3.72 -0.99 -13.55
CA ILE A 360 -4.51 -0.62 -14.74
C ILE A 360 -4.73 -1.84 -15.65
N GLU A 361 -3.76 -2.74 -15.78
CA GLU A 361 -3.96 -4.01 -16.50
C GLU A 361 -4.97 -4.92 -15.78
N SER A 362 -4.89 -5.03 -14.45
CA SER A 362 -5.83 -5.82 -13.64
C SER A 362 -7.27 -5.30 -13.79
N LEU A 363 -7.48 -3.98 -13.70
CA LEU A 363 -8.77 -3.34 -13.95
C LEU A 363 -9.29 -3.66 -15.36
N LYS A 364 -8.44 -3.62 -16.39
CA LYS A 364 -8.80 -3.93 -17.78
C LYS A 364 -9.22 -5.38 -17.97
N ILE A 365 -8.53 -6.34 -17.33
CA ILE A 365 -8.91 -7.76 -17.34
C ILE A 365 -10.27 -7.96 -16.66
N LEU A 366 -10.53 -7.25 -15.56
CA LEU A 366 -11.82 -7.26 -14.84
C LEU A 366 -12.95 -6.48 -15.56
N GLY A 367 -12.68 -5.85 -16.71
CA GLY A 367 -13.67 -5.08 -17.46
C GLY A 367 -13.97 -3.68 -16.90
N SER A 368 -13.09 -3.16 -16.04
CA SER A 368 -13.17 -1.83 -15.44
C SER A 368 -12.21 -0.83 -16.10
N GLU A 369 -12.35 0.45 -15.74
CA GLU A 369 -11.47 1.56 -16.12
C GLU A 369 -10.97 2.24 -14.83
N PRO A 370 -9.72 2.74 -14.76
CA PRO A 370 -9.21 3.40 -13.57
C PRO A 370 -9.87 4.76 -13.32
N GLU A 371 -10.07 5.09 -12.04
CA GLU A 371 -10.48 6.43 -11.60
C GLU A 371 -9.44 7.51 -11.96
N ASP A 372 -9.87 8.78 -11.98
CA ASP A 372 -9.07 9.99 -12.26
C ASP A 372 -7.90 9.80 -13.25
N LYS A 373 -8.26 9.39 -14.48
CA LYS A 373 -7.34 9.32 -15.62
C LYS A 373 -6.52 10.60 -15.84
N GLU A 374 -6.99 11.78 -15.42
CA GLU A 374 -6.20 13.00 -15.57
C GLU A 374 -5.03 13.05 -14.58
N LYS A 375 -5.22 12.65 -13.31
CA LYS A 375 -4.10 12.43 -12.37
C LYS A 375 -3.11 11.39 -12.88
N ILE A 376 -3.58 10.21 -13.32
CA ILE A 376 -2.71 9.16 -13.86
C ILE A 376 -1.85 9.68 -15.02
N LEU A 377 -2.46 10.43 -15.96
CA LEU A 377 -1.76 11.01 -17.11
C LEU A 377 -0.73 12.09 -16.74
N ARG A 378 -0.91 12.80 -15.61
CA ARG A 378 0.10 13.73 -15.06
C ARG A 378 1.25 12.93 -14.45
N TYR A 379 0.93 11.99 -13.55
CA TYR A 379 1.90 11.12 -12.88
C TYR A 379 2.87 10.45 -13.87
N ILE A 380 2.35 9.76 -14.90
CA ILE A 380 3.22 9.08 -15.87
C ILE A 380 4.01 10.03 -16.77
N ALA A 381 3.61 11.29 -16.92
CA ALA A 381 4.33 12.29 -17.71
C ALA A 381 5.48 12.94 -16.91
N ASP A 382 5.30 13.11 -15.60
CA ASP A 382 6.35 13.54 -14.67
C ASP A 382 7.38 12.41 -14.46
N GLU A 383 6.92 11.18 -14.18
CA GLU A 383 7.78 9.99 -14.08
C GLU A 383 8.56 9.71 -15.36
N TRP A 384 8.02 10.04 -16.54
CA TRP A 384 8.73 9.86 -17.82
C TRP A 384 10.10 10.56 -17.87
N GLN A 385 10.34 11.59 -17.06
CA GLN A 385 11.63 12.31 -17.07
C GLN A 385 12.77 11.54 -16.39
N GLU A 386 12.47 10.64 -15.44
CA GLU A 386 13.46 9.86 -14.70
C GLU A 386 13.27 8.34 -14.89
N GLY A 387 12.04 7.84 -14.77
CA GLY A 387 11.69 6.43 -14.94
C GLY A 387 11.96 5.87 -16.34
N SER A 388 11.96 6.69 -17.39
CA SER A 388 12.33 6.25 -18.75
C SER A 388 13.82 5.88 -18.93
N LYS A 389 14.66 6.18 -17.93
CA LYS A 389 16.09 5.82 -17.91
C LYS A 389 16.35 4.40 -17.43
N ASP A 390 15.35 3.78 -16.81
CA ASP A 390 15.35 2.37 -16.44
C ASP A 390 14.46 1.57 -17.41
N THR A 391 14.95 0.43 -17.87
CA THR A 391 14.29 -0.40 -18.89
C THR A 391 12.92 -0.92 -18.44
N LYS A 392 12.80 -1.36 -17.18
CA LYS A 392 11.59 -1.98 -16.63
C LYS A 392 10.50 -0.92 -16.45
N ASN A 393 10.84 0.21 -15.83
CA ASN A 393 9.96 1.36 -15.68
C ASN A 393 9.54 1.96 -17.03
N ALA A 394 10.46 2.10 -17.99
CA ALA A 394 10.15 2.61 -19.32
C ALA A 394 9.10 1.73 -20.04
N TYR A 395 9.19 0.40 -19.92
CA TYR A 395 8.19 -0.52 -20.45
C TYR A 395 6.82 -0.30 -19.78
N TYR A 396 6.77 -0.24 -18.45
CA TYR A 396 5.52 -0.03 -17.72
C TYR A 396 4.86 1.31 -18.03
N LEU A 397 5.60 2.41 -18.09
CA LEU A 397 5.06 3.72 -18.47
C LEU A 397 4.45 3.68 -19.89
N LEU A 398 5.13 3.08 -20.87
CA LEU A 398 4.57 2.91 -22.23
C LEU A 398 3.32 2.02 -22.25
N MET A 399 3.29 0.96 -21.44
CA MET A 399 2.12 0.10 -21.34
C MET A 399 0.94 0.82 -20.68
N VAL A 400 1.15 1.69 -19.69
CA VAL A 400 0.09 2.55 -19.14
C VAL A 400 -0.44 3.51 -20.21
N TYR A 401 0.43 4.21 -20.95
CA TYR A 401 -0.01 5.04 -22.09
C TYR A 401 -0.87 4.25 -23.09
N LYS A 402 -0.45 3.02 -23.44
CA LYS A 402 -1.18 2.10 -24.34
C LYS A 402 -2.54 1.67 -23.79
N LEU A 403 -2.62 1.20 -22.54
CA LEU A 403 -3.87 0.75 -21.89
C LEU A 403 -4.88 1.90 -21.73
N LEU A 404 -4.38 3.12 -21.52
CA LEU A 404 -5.16 4.34 -21.50
C LEU A 404 -5.54 4.87 -22.90
N ASN A 405 -5.08 4.25 -23.99
CA ASN A 405 -5.26 4.71 -25.38
C ASN A 405 -4.77 6.16 -25.59
N CYS A 406 -3.61 6.49 -25.03
CA CYS A 406 -2.96 7.80 -25.13
C CYS A 406 -1.58 7.68 -25.79
N SER A 407 -1.15 8.73 -26.52
CA SER A 407 0.21 8.80 -27.06
C SER A 407 1.21 9.07 -25.94
N TYR A 408 2.31 8.31 -25.90
CA TYR A 408 3.47 8.60 -25.07
C TYR A 408 4.31 9.76 -25.65
N PRO A 409 5.24 10.36 -24.89
CA PRO A 409 6.16 11.36 -25.40
C PRO A 409 7.17 10.74 -26.37
N GLN A 410 6.92 10.86 -27.67
CA GLN A 410 7.83 10.33 -28.70
C GLN A 410 9.17 11.07 -28.69
N ASP A 411 10.24 10.38 -28.29
CA ASP A 411 11.62 10.86 -28.37
C ASP A 411 12.49 9.88 -29.16
N VAL A 412 13.09 10.38 -30.25
CA VAL A 412 14.01 9.62 -31.10
C VAL A 412 15.26 9.19 -30.31
N GLN A 413 15.69 9.95 -29.31
CA GLN A 413 16.82 9.56 -28.46
C GLN A 413 16.48 8.36 -27.55
N PHE A 414 15.22 8.24 -27.13
CA PHE A 414 14.74 7.07 -26.39
C PHE A 414 14.64 5.84 -27.30
N GLU A 415 14.10 5.98 -28.52
CA GLU A 415 14.08 4.88 -29.50
C GLU A 415 15.51 4.43 -29.91
N GLU A 416 16.43 5.38 -30.12
CA GLU A 416 17.86 5.10 -30.36
C GLU A 416 18.53 4.46 -29.12
N TRP A 417 18.15 4.84 -27.91
CA TRP A 417 18.62 4.22 -26.66
C TRP A 417 18.12 2.77 -26.53
N VAL A 418 16.82 2.49 -26.69
CA VAL A 418 16.26 1.12 -26.66
C VAL A 418 16.99 0.23 -27.67
N LYS A 419 17.11 0.70 -28.92
CA LYS A 419 17.80 -0.05 -29.97
C LYS A 419 19.27 -0.32 -29.63
N ARG A 420 20.00 0.69 -29.14
CA ARG A 420 21.42 0.54 -28.77
C ARG A 420 21.60 -0.39 -27.58
N SER A 421 20.78 -0.27 -26.54
CA SER A 421 20.86 -1.12 -25.34
C SER A 421 20.60 -2.58 -25.71
N LEU A 422 19.62 -2.89 -26.55
CA LEU A 422 19.38 -4.27 -26.98
C LEU A 422 20.46 -4.81 -27.92
N ASP A 423 21.00 -3.98 -28.82
CA ASP A 423 22.20 -4.35 -29.59
C ASP A 423 23.43 -4.58 -28.67
N GLU A 424 23.57 -3.83 -27.57
CA GLU A 424 24.63 -4.01 -26.57
C GLU A 424 24.46 -5.33 -25.78
N CYS A 425 23.26 -5.62 -25.26
CA CYS A 425 22.92 -6.93 -24.68
C CYS A 425 23.20 -8.07 -25.66
N ALA A 426 22.72 -7.96 -26.91
CA ALA A 426 22.94 -8.96 -27.96
C ALA A 426 24.43 -9.19 -28.29
N ASN A 427 25.34 -8.27 -27.95
CA ASN A 427 26.78 -8.46 -28.11
C ASN A 427 27.47 -9.14 -26.91
N GLN A 428 26.91 -9.08 -25.69
CA GLN A 428 27.50 -9.67 -24.47
C GLN A 428 27.60 -11.22 -24.52
N PRO A 429 28.51 -11.86 -23.77
CA PRO A 429 28.49 -13.31 -23.54
C PRO A 429 27.15 -13.77 -22.97
N VAL A 430 26.70 -14.98 -23.34
CA VAL A 430 25.37 -15.49 -22.92
C VAL A 430 25.31 -15.74 -21.41
N GLU A 431 26.45 -16.08 -20.82
CA GLU A 431 26.72 -16.25 -19.40
C GLU A 431 26.80 -14.92 -18.62
N SER A 432 26.63 -13.78 -19.28
CA SER A 432 26.79 -12.44 -18.70
C SER A 432 25.68 -11.45 -19.08
N MET A 433 24.69 -11.87 -19.86
CA MET A 433 23.51 -11.04 -20.17
C MET A 433 22.60 -10.90 -18.95
N ASN A 434 22.01 -9.71 -18.80
CA ASN A 434 20.88 -9.48 -17.91
C ASN A 434 19.58 -9.90 -18.62
N TYR A 435 18.99 -11.03 -18.21
CA TYR A 435 17.84 -11.64 -18.90
C TYR A 435 16.55 -10.85 -18.71
N GLU A 436 16.33 -10.26 -17.53
CA GLU A 436 15.16 -9.41 -17.26
C GLU A 436 15.19 -8.13 -18.10
N GLU A 437 16.34 -7.44 -18.11
CA GLU A 437 16.55 -6.25 -18.95
C GLU A 437 16.46 -6.57 -20.44
N THR A 438 17.01 -7.71 -20.89
CA THR A 438 16.89 -8.16 -22.29
C THR A 438 15.43 -8.45 -22.66
N PHE A 439 14.64 -8.99 -21.74
CA PHE A 439 13.20 -9.22 -21.91
C PHE A 439 12.41 -7.92 -22.03
N TYR A 440 12.62 -6.95 -21.13
CA TYR A 440 11.94 -5.65 -21.23
C TYR A 440 12.42 -4.83 -22.44
N LEU A 441 13.70 -4.92 -22.84
CA LEU A 441 14.20 -4.32 -24.09
C LEU A 441 13.57 -4.95 -25.34
N ALA A 442 13.37 -6.27 -25.36
CA ALA A 442 12.69 -6.96 -26.47
C ALA A 442 11.23 -6.51 -26.57
N LYS A 443 10.51 -6.48 -25.44
CA LYS A 443 9.15 -5.93 -25.32
C LYS A 443 9.04 -4.47 -25.79
N LEU A 444 9.96 -3.60 -25.35
CA LEU A 444 10.04 -2.21 -25.79
C LEU A 444 10.25 -2.11 -27.31
N THR A 445 11.17 -2.90 -27.85
CA THR A 445 11.48 -2.95 -29.28
C THR A 445 10.24 -3.34 -30.11
N ASN A 446 9.55 -4.41 -29.72
CA ASN A 446 8.33 -4.87 -30.39
C ASN A 446 7.20 -3.82 -30.30
N LEU A 447 6.97 -3.27 -29.10
CA LEU A 447 5.98 -2.22 -28.85
C LEU A 447 6.20 -0.94 -29.67
N LEU A 448 7.46 -0.57 -29.89
CA LEU A 448 7.86 0.61 -30.68
C LEU A 448 8.01 0.30 -32.18
N GLY A 449 8.00 -0.96 -32.60
CA GLY A 449 8.22 -1.38 -33.98
C GLY A 449 9.66 -1.18 -34.48
N ILE A 450 10.64 -1.24 -33.58
CA ILE A 450 12.06 -1.00 -33.87
C ILE A 450 12.67 -2.20 -34.60
N ASP A 451 13.31 -1.96 -35.74
CA ASP A 451 14.07 -2.99 -36.47
C ASP A 451 15.45 -3.21 -35.83
N LEU A 452 15.83 -4.46 -35.56
CA LEU A 452 17.03 -4.83 -34.80
C LEU A 452 18.15 -5.35 -35.68
N ASN A 453 19.34 -4.76 -35.56
CA ASN A 453 20.50 -5.14 -36.36
C ASN A 453 21.00 -6.56 -36.01
N ASN A 454 20.97 -6.92 -34.72
CA ASN A 454 21.53 -8.17 -34.19
C ASN A 454 20.49 -9.23 -33.80
N ARG A 455 19.23 -9.09 -34.26
CA ARG A 455 18.10 -9.99 -33.93
C ARG A 455 18.46 -11.46 -33.98
N ASP A 456 19.00 -11.92 -35.11
CA ASP A 456 19.28 -13.34 -35.34
C ASP A 456 20.46 -13.85 -34.49
N MET A 457 21.38 -12.97 -34.08
CA MET A 457 22.42 -13.32 -33.10
C MET A 457 21.84 -13.46 -31.69
N LEU A 458 20.90 -12.59 -31.30
CA LEU A 458 20.24 -12.70 -30.00
C LEU A 458 19.39 -13.99 -29.93
N ILE A 459 18.60 -14.28 -30.97
CA ILE A 459 17.87 -15.56 -31.12
C ILE A 459 18.82 -16.75 -31.00
N ALA A 460 19.95 -16.74 -31.72
CA ALA A 460 20.91 -17.83 -31.67
C ALA A 460 21.55 -18.01 -30.28
N LYS A 461 21.80 -16.92 -29.54
CA LYS A 461 22.30 -16.97 -28.15
C LYS A 461 21.26 -17.56 -27.20
N MET A 462 20.03 -17.03 -27.25
CA MET A 462 18.88 -17.55 -26.48
C MET A 462 18.67 -19.05 -26.72
N GLN A 463 18.67 -19.47 -27.98
CA GLN A 463 18.56 -20.88 -28.39
C GLN A 463 19.76 -21.75 -27.97
N SER A 464 20.97 -21.19 -27.84
CA SER A 464 22.19 -21.95 -27.54
C SER A 464 22.26 -22.51 -26.11
N ILE A 465 21.46 -21.96 -25.19
CA ILE A 465 21.35 -22.42 -23.79
C ILE A 465 20.10 -23.27 -23.52
N GLN A 466 19.47 -23.80 -24.58
CA GLN A 466 18.43 -24.84 -24.41
C GLN A 466 19.09 -26.18 -24.05
N GLN A 467 18.63 -26.79 -22.97
CA GLN A 467 19.17 -28.06 -22.47
C GLN A 467 18.45 -29.27 -23.10
N LYS A 468 18.91 -30.48 -22.75
CA LYS A 468 18.49 -31.75 -23.39
C LYS A 468 17.11 -32.24 -22.98
N ASP A 469 16.68 -31.86 -21.78
CA ASP A 469 15.33 -32.02 -21.22
C ASP A 469 14.34 -31.02 -21.86
N GLY A 470 14.80 -29.81 -22.19
CA GLY A 470 14.10 -28.88 -23.07
C GLY A 470 13.85 -27.49 -22.47
N GLY A 471 14.12 -27.29 -21.18
CA GLY A 471 14.17 -25.96 -20.58
C GLY A 471 15.44 -25.19 -20.97
N PHE A 472 15.66 -24.05 -20.34
CA PHE A 472 16.83 -23.19 -20.55
C PHE A 472 17.63 -22.97 -19.26
N GLY A 473 18.94 -22.84 -19.39
CA GLY A 473 19.89 -22.65 -18.28
C GLY A 473 21.32 -23.08 -18.66
N PHE A 474 22.31 -22.86 -17.79
CA PHE A 474 23.72 -23.12 -18.12
C PHE A 474 24.21 -24.53 -17.73
N GLU A 475 23.92 -24.97 -16.50
CA GLU A 475 24.34 -26.28 -15.97
C GLU A 475 23.16 -27.27 -15.99
N ASP A 476 22.06 -26.84 -15.37
CA ASP A 476 20.73 -27.44 -15.43
C ASP A 476 19.75 -26.37 -15.98
N SER A 477 18.57 -26.79 -16.44
CA SER A 477 17.46 -25.87 -16.71
C SER A 477 16.80 -25.36 -15.44
N ASP A 478 16.37 -24.10 -15.45
CA ASP A 478 15.56 -23.50 -14.39
C ASP A 478 14.37 -22.70 -14.93
N LEU A 479 13.37 -22.47 -14.06
CA LEU A 479 12.11 -21.84 -14.46
C LEU A 479 12.28 -20.36 -14.87
N PHE A 480 13.16 -19.60 -14.20
CA PHE A 480 13.37 -18.18 -14.49
C PHE A 480 14.04 -17.98 -15.85
N MET A 481 15.10 -18.75 -16.11
CA MET A 481 15.77 -18.77 -17.42
C MET A 481 14.82 -19.28 -18.51
N THR A 482 14.02 -20.31 -18.23
CA THR A 482 13.03 -20.81 -19.19
C THR A 482 11.98 -19.75 -19.52
N PHE A 483 11.43 -19.06 -18.51
CA PHE A 483 10.49 -17.96 -18.69
C PHE A 483 11.09 -16.82 -19.53
N TYR A 484 12.23 -16.25 -19.12
CA TYR A 484 12.83 -15.14 -19.83
C TYR A 484 13.21 -15.52 -21.27
N VAL A 485 13.84 -16.67 -21.48
CA VAL A 485 14.29 -17.08 -22.82
C VAL A 485 13.12 -17.41 -23.75
N VAL A 486 12.07 -18.08 -23.28
CA VAL A 486 10.86 -18.34 -24.09
C VAL A 486 10.20 -17.04 -24.50
N ASN A 487 10.01 -16.10 -23.57
CA ASN A 487 9.31 -14.85 -23.87
C ASN A 487 10.17 -13.87 -24.69
N ILE A 488 11.51 -13.83 -24.50
CA ILE A 488 12.42 -13.12 -25.41
C ILE A 488 12.32 -13.71 -26.83
N LEU A 489 12.22 -15.03 -26.98
CA LEU A 489 12.10 -15.66 -28.30
C LEU A 489 10.77 -15.30 -29.00
N GLU A 490 9.63 -15.25 -28.30
CA GLU A 490 8.34 -14.84 -28.88
C GLU A 490 8.30 -13.33 -29.20
N GLU A 491 8.81 -12.45 -28.32
CA GLU A 491 8.92 -10.99 -28.60
C GLU A 491 9.83 -10.70 -29.80
N LEU A 492 10.83 -11.55 -30.06
CA LEU A 492 11.65 -11.50 -31.26
C LEU A 492 11.02 -12.19 -32.49
N GLY A 493 9.87 -12.87 -32.35
CA GLY A 493 9.21 -13.64 -33.40
C GLY A 493 9.98 -14.92 -33.77
N SER A 494 10.25 -15.76 -32.77
CA SER A 494 11.04 -17.00 -32.86
C SER A 494 10.54 -18.04 -31.85
N SER A 495 11.25 -19.17 -31.70
CA SER A 495 10.85 -20.25 -30.79
C SER A 495 12.07 -21.05 -30.30
N PRO A 496 11.94 -21.87 -29.24
CA PRO A 496 12.96 -22.85 -28.84
C PRO A 496 13.30 -23.83 -29.97
N LEU A 497 14.55 -24.31 -30.03
CA LEU A 497 15.00 -25.30 -31.02
C LEU A 497 14.25 -26.64 -30.84
N ASN A 498 13.95 -26.99 -29.60
CA ASN A 498 13.10 -28.11 -29.21
C ASN A 498 11.84 -27.55 -28.51
N ARG A 499 10.88 -27.01 -29.28
CA ARG A 499 9.60 -26.48 -28.75
C ARG A 499 8.87 -27.52 -27.90
N GLU A 500 8.69 -28.74 -28.41
CA GLU A 500 7.92 -29.77 -27.72
C GLU A 500 8.59 -30.22 -26.41
N GLY A 501 9.93 -30.29 -26.38
CA GLY A 501 10.67 -30.52 -25.14
C GLY A 501 10.52 -29.38 -24.14
N CYS A 502 10.51 -28.12 -24.61
CA CYS A 502 10.27 -26.96 -23.75
C CYS A 502 8.86 -26.97 -23.14
N ILE A 503 7.84 -27.29 -23.94
CA ILE A 503 6.45 -27.45 -23.47
C ILE A 503 6.36 -28.58 -22.45
N SER A 504 6.94 -29.76 -22.74
CA SER A 504 6.98 -30.90 -21.81
C SER A 504 7.69 -30.52 -20.50
N TRP A 505 8.81 -29.80 -20.59
CA TRP A 505 9.57 -29.35 -19.43
C TRP A 505 8.75 -28.40 -18.56
N ILE A 506 8.02 -27.44 -19.13
CA ILE A 506 7.16 -26.54 -18.36
C ILE A 506 5.96 -27.31 -17.77
N GLN A 507 5.31 -28.17 -18.55
CA GLN A 507 4.17 -29.00 -18.10
C GLN A 507 4.53 -30.02 -17.00
N GLU A 508 5.77 -30.51 -16.95
CA GLU A 508 6.31 -31.29 -15.83
C GLU A 508 6.43 -30.47 -14.53
N GLY A 509 6.38 -29.14 -14.63
CA GLY A 509 6.30 -28.25 -13.47
C GLY A 509 4.92 -28.21 -12.81
N GLN A 510 3.87 -28.74 -13.45
CA GLN A 510 2.51 -28.76 -12.87
C GLN A 510 2.34 -29.97 -11.94
N VAL A 511 1.95 -29.73 -10.69
CA VAL A 511 1.95 -30.75 -9.61
C VAL A 511 0.56 -31.21 -9.17
N ASP A 512 0.51 -32.01 -8.09
CA ASP A 512 -0.70 -32.68 -7.63
C ASP A 512 -1.70 -31.77 -6.87
N ASP A 513 -1.43 -30.47 -6.70
CA ASP A 513 -2.42 -29.46 -6.28
C ASP A 513 -3.11 -28.78 -7.46
N GLY A 514 -2.44 -28.61 -8.60
CA GLY A 514 -2.94 -27.96 -9.82
C GLY A 514 -2.09 -26.78 -10.29
N GLY A 515 -1.29 -26.17 -9.40
CA GLY A 515 -0.37 -25.09 -9.74
C GLY A 515 0.95 -25.59 -10.33
N PHE A 516 1.90 -24.68 -10.54
CA PHE A 516 3.27 -25.00 -10.95
C PHE A 516 4.27 -24.76 -9.82
N ILE A 517 5.42 -25.45 -9.84
CA ILE A 517 6.51 -25.30 -8.87
C ILE A 517 7.76 -24.69 -9.50
N ILE A 518 8.56 -23.96 -8.71
CA ILE A 518 9.90 -23.54 -9.13
C ILE A 518 10.77 -24.79 -9.26
N ARG A 519 11.39 -24.98 -10.43
CA ARG A 519 12.34 -26.08 -10.70
C ARG A 519 13.69 -25.52 -11.15
N ARG A 520 14.77 -26.18 -10.72
CA ARG A 520 16.14 -26.06 -11.24
C ARG A 520 16.81 -27.42 -11.20
N GLY A 521 16.87 -28.09 -12.35
CA GLY A 521 17.35 -29.48 -12.46
C GLY A 521 16.65 -30.41 -11.45
N PRO A 522 17.39 -31.04 -10.51
CA PRO A 522 16.82 -31.90 -9.47
C PRO A 522 16.28 -31.15 -8.23
N ILE A 523 16.41 -29.83 -8.16
CA ILE A 523 15.97 -29.00 -7.02
C ILE A 523 14.63 -28.35 -7.38
N HIS A 524 13.69 -28.32 -6.43
CA HIS A 524 12.38 -27.69 -6.61
C HIS A 524 11.74 -27.26 -5.29
N THR A 525 10.67 -26.44 -5.35
CA THR A 525 9.81 -26.16 -4.18
C THR A 525 8.88 -27.32 -3.84
N ASN A 526 8.37 -27.37 -2.60
CA ASN A 526 7.45 -28.42 -2.13
C ASN A 526 6.00 -28.20 -2.63
N SER A 527 5.60 -26.95 -2.79
CA SER A 527 4.24 -26.52 -3.14
C SER A 527 4.26 -25.43 -4.20
N SER A 528 3.12 -25.22 -4.85
CA SER A 528 2.94 -24.22 -5.90
C SER A 528 2.64 -22.82 -5.38
N ASP A 529 2.99 -21.84 -6.20
CA ASP A 529 2.77 -20.41 -5.94
C ASP A 529 2.32 -19.66 -7.20
N ILE A 530 1.75 -18.47 -7.03
CA ILE A 530 1.19 -17.65 -8.12
C ILE A 530 2.27 -17.20 -9.10
N TYR A 531 3.51 -16.98 -8.64
CA TYR A 531 4.59 -16.42 -9.45
C TYR A 531 5.17 -17.46 -10.43
N SER A 532 5.44 -18.67 -9.95
CA SER A 532 5.88 -19.80 -10.75
C SER A 532 4.77 -20.36 -11.64
N THR A 533 3.52 -20.29 -11.18
CA THR A 533 2.32 -20.56 -12.00
C THR A 533 2.20 -19.55 -13.14
N TYR A 534 2.27 -18.24 -12.87
CA TYR A 534 2.24 -17.19 -13.88
C TYR A 534 3.38 -17.34 -14.91
N MET A 535 4.62 -17.54 -14.46
CA MET A 535 5.75 -17.80 -15.36
C MET A 535 5.48 -18.99 -16.30
N SER A 536 4.94 -20.08 -15.75
CA SER A 536 4.68 -21.30 -16.52
C SER A 536 3.53 -21.11 -17.52
N VAL A 537 2.40 -20.53 -17.09
CA VAL A 537 1.21 -20.28 -17.92
C VAL A 537 1.51 -19.27 -19.03
N VAL A 538 2.22 -18.18 -18.73
CA VAL A 538 2.64 -17.20 -19.74
C VAL A 538 3.61 -17.83 -20.74
N SER A 539 4.57 -18.64 -20.28
CA SER A 539 5.50 -19.35 -21.19
C SER A 539 4.80 -20.37 -22.08
N LEU A 540 3.78 -21.07 -21.58
CA LEU A 540 2.97 -22.00 -22.38
C LEU A 540 2.13 -21.22 -23.41
N ASN A 541 1.45 -20.14 -23.02
CA ASN A 541 0.72 -19.26 -23.94
C ASN A 541 1.65 -18.66 -25.01
N ALA A 542 2.86 -18.21 -24.66
CA ALA A 542 3.87 -17.71 -25.60
C ALA A 542 4.41 -18.79 -26.56
N LEU A 543 4.21 -20.07 -26.24
CA LEU A 543 4.55 -21.21 -27.11
C LEU A 543 3.36 -21.72 -27.93
N ASP A 544 2.18 -21.07 -27.89
CA ASP A 544 0.89 -21.62 -28.39
C ASP A 544 0.60 -23.02 -27.78
N ALA A 545 0.59 -23.11 -26.44
CA ALA A 545 0.37 -24.34 -25.68
C ALA A 545 -0.42 -24.12 -24.36
N GLU A 546 -0.98 -25.20 -23.81
CA GLU A 546 -1.79 -25.23 -22.58
C GLU A 546 -1.04 -25.91 -21.41
N PRO A 547 -1.52 -25.74 -20.16
CA PRO A 547 -1.18 -26.63 -19.04
C PRO A 547 -1.48 -28.11 -19.33
N LYS A 548 -1.02 -28.99 -18.44
CA LYS A 548 -1.28 -30.43 -18.51
C LYS A 548 -2.65 -30.80 -17.92
N ASP A 549 -3.14 -29.99 -17.00
CA ASP A 549 -4.47 -30.10 -16.38
C ASP A 549 -5.05 -28.70 -16.11
N SER A 550 -5.75 -28.14 -17.10
CA SER A 550 -6.29 -26.77 -17.06
C SER A 550 -7.47 -26.62 -16.09
N ASP A 551 -8.31 -27.64 -15.94
CA ASP A 551 -9.43 -27.65 -14.99
C ASP A 551 -8.90 -27.55 -13.55
N LYS A 552 -7.91 -28.37 -13.21
CA LYS A 552 -7.30 -28.39 -11.88
C LYS A 552 -6.51 -27.11 -11.56
N LEU A 553 -5.91 -26.48 -12.57
CA LEU A 553 -5.29 -25.16 -12.42
C LEU A 553 -6.35 -24.07 -12.12
N LEU A 554 -7.55 -24.15 -12.71
CA LEU A 554 -8.67 -23.27 -12.36
C LEU A 554 -9.25 -23.56 -10.97
N GLU A 555 -9.16 -24.79 -10.46
CA GLU A 555 -9.46 -25.09 -9.05
C GLU A 555 -8.39 -24.49 -8.11
N TRP A 556 -7.11 -24.71 -8.39
CA TRP A 556 -6.00 -24.13 -7.61
C TRP A 556 -6.03 -22.59 -7.59
N LEU A 557 -6.32 -21.94 -8.73
CA LEU A 557 -6.48 -20.48 -8.79
C LEU A 557 -7.68 -19.98 -7.96
N ARG A 558 -8.75 -20.77 -7.79
CA ARG A 558 -9.86 -20.42 -6.88
C ARG A 558 -9.43 -20.49 -5.41
N ASP A 559 -8.65 -21.50 -5.04
CA ASP A 559 -8.14 -21.63 -3.67
C ASP A 559 -7.13 -20.51 -3.31
N CYS A 560 -6.47 -19.93 -4.31
CA CYS A 560 -5.67 -18.71 -4.18
C CYS A 560 -6.48 -17.42 -4.06
N GLN A 561 -7.80 -17.39 -4.32
CA GLN A 561 -8.58 -16.15 -4.24
C GLN A 561 -8.64 -15.63 -2.79
N TYR A 562 -8.41 -14.33 -2.62
CA TYR A 562 -8.62 -13.64 -1.36
C TYR A 562 -10.04 -13.08 -1.30
N GLU A 563 -10.76 -13.29 -0.19
CA GLU A 563 -12.20 -12.99 -0.13
C GLU A 563 -12.50 -11.48 -0.13
N TYR A 564 -11.57 -10.65 0.35
CA TYR A 564 -11.60 -9.18 0.24
C TYR A 564 -11.02 -8.66 -1.08
N GLY A 565 -10.90 -9.53 -2.09
CA GLY A 565 -10.48 -9.21 -3.45
C GLY A 565 -9.01 -9.53 -3.71
N GLY A 566 -8.72 -9.98 -4.94
CA GLY A 566 -7.37 -10.36 -5.37
C GLY A 566 -7.00 -11.82 -5.11
N PHE A 567 -5.70 -12.11 -5.21
CA PHE A 567 -5.12 -13.45 -4.99
C PHE A 567 -4.01 -13.40 -3.94
N LYS A 568 -3.95 -14.44 -3.09
CA LYS A 568 -2.86 -14.74 -2.15
C LYS A 568 -1.70 -15.39 -2.91
N PHE A 569 -0.46 -15.39 -2.37
CA PHE A 569 0.69 -16.02 -3.05
C PHE A 569 0.49 -17.52 -3.34
N ALA A 570 -0.21 -18.23 -2.44
CA ALA A 570 -0.56 -19.64 -2.56
C ALA A 570 -1.81 -19.97 -1.70
N PRO A 571 -2.42 -21.16 -1.85
CA PRO A 571 -3.48 -21.63 -0.97
C PRO A 571 -3.00 -21.89 0.47
N GLU A 572 -3.89 -21.80 1.46
CA GLU A 572 -3.58 -22.04 2.89
C GLU A 572 -3.11 -23.47 3.22
N TYR A 573 -3.28 -24.42 2.31
CA TYR A 573 -2.76 -25.79 2.45
C TYR A 573 -1.34 -25.98 1.90
N ALA A 574 -0.72 -24.94 1.34
CA ALA A 574 0.62 -25.01 0.77
C ALA A 574 1.70 -25.18 1.85
N ASP A 575 2.60 -26.15 1.65
CA ASP A 575 3.78 -26.39 2.47
C ASP A 575 4.88 -25.39 2.08
N LEU A 576 4.86 -24.21 2.71
CA LEU A 576 5.79 -23.11 2.50
C LEU A 576 6.46 -22.69 3.81
N ASP A 577 7.79 -22.48 3.80
CA ASP A 577 8.55 -21.81 4.86
C ASP A 577 8.32 -20.27 4.80
N ALA A 578 7.06 -19.84 4.93
CA ALA A 578 6.59 -18.48 4.67
C ALA A 578 6.11 -17.70 5.92
N SER A 579 5.97 -16.38 5.80
CA SER A 579 5.32 -15.52 6.81
C SER A 579 3.80 -15.48 6.62
N ALA A 580 3.06 -14.97 7.61
CA ALA A 580 1.61 -14.77 7.49
C ALA A 580 1.28 -13.80 6.35
N ASP A 581 2.04 -12.71 6.27
CA ASP A 581 2.03 -11.68 5.22
C ASP A 581 2.28 -12.22 3.79
N THR A 582 2.82 -13.45 3.63
CA THR A 582 2.88 -14.12 2.32
C THR A 582 1.50 -14.59 1.83
N PHE A 583 0.54 -14.76 2.74
CA PHE A 583 -0.85 -15.14 2.42
C PHE A 583 -1.80 -13.94 2.34
N GLU A 584 -1.30 -12.70 2.48
CA GLU A 584 -2.04 -11.49 2.08
C GLU A 584 -2.03 -11.36 0.55
N ALA A 585 -2.96 -10.55 0.01
CA ALA A 585 -3.02 -10.28 -1.43
C ALA A 585 -2.23 -9.01 -1.79
N SER A 586 -1.11 -9.17 -2.52
CA SER A 586 -0.33 -8.06 -3.12
C SER A 586 -0.78 -7.73 -4.54
N LEU A 587 -0.46 -6.53 -5.02
CA LEU A 587 -0.85 -6.08 -6.36
C LEU A 587 -0.24 -6.94 -7.49
N GLU A 588 0.99 -7.43 -7.28
CA GLU A 588 1.63 -8.40 -8.17
C GLU A 588 0.81 -9.69 -8.28
N TYR A 589 0.39 -10.25 -7.15
CA TYR A 589 -0.37 -11.51 -7.12
C TYR A 589 -1.74 -11.35 -7.81
N ILE A 590 -2.36 -10.17 -7.70
CA ILE A 590 -3.60 -9.85 -8.44
C ILE A 590 -3.35 -9.91 -9.95
N ASN A 591 -2.35 -9.20 -10.47
CA ASN A 591 -2.05 -9.18 -11.90
C ASN A 591 -1.64 -10.57 -12.41
N TRP A 592 -0.74 -11.28 -11.72
CA TRP A 592 -0.25 -12.60 -12.09
C TRP A 592 -1.36 -13.66 -12.07
N GLY A 593 -2.23 -13.65 -11.05
CA GLY A 593 -3.40 -14.52 -10.97
C GLY A 593 -4.44 -14.22 -12.05
N LEU A 594 -4.74 -12.94 -12.32
CA LEU A 594 -5.66 -12.52 -13.38
C LEU A 594 -5.16 -12.86 -14.78
N ILE A 595 -3.86 -12.66 -15.07
CA ILE A 595 -3.27 -13.06 -16.36
C ILE A 595 -3.36 -14.58 -16.53
N SER A 596 -3.00 -15.34 -15.49
CA SER A 596 -3.07 -16.80 -15.51
C SER A 596 -4.49 -17.30 -15.77
N TRP A 597 -5.48 -16.74 -15.07
CA TRP A 597 -6.89 -17.06 -15.26
C TRP A 597 -7.41 -16.67 -16.65
N ASN A 598 -7.04 -15.49 -17.15
CA ASN A 598 -7.45 -14.97 -18.45
C ASN A 598 -6.83 -15.73 -19.63
N VAL A 599 -5.65 -16.35 -19.46
CA VAL A 599 -5.11 -17.30 -20.45
C VAL A 599 -6.03 -18.52 -20.61
N LEU A 600 -6.56 -19.04 -19.51
CA LEU A 600 -7.39 -20.25 -19.46
C LEU A 600 -8.87 -19.99 -19.81
N SER A 601 -9.30 -18.73 -19.91
CA SER A 601 -10.71 -18.33 -20.12
C SER A 601 -10.99 -17.85 -21.56
N LYS A 602 -10.31 -18.46 -22.55
CA LYS A 602 -10.38 -18.09 -23.97
C LYS A 602 -11.21 -19.06 -24.84
N ASP A 603 -11.66 -20.17 -24.27
CA ASP A 603 -12.52 -21.19 -24.89
C ASP A 603 -13.99 -21.11 -24.42
#